data_AF-A0AAD9GUM4-F1
#
_entry.id   AF-A0AAD9GUM4-F1
#
_cell.length_a   1.000
_cell.length_b   1.000
_cell.length_c   1.000
_cell.angle_alpha   90.00
_cell.angle_beta   90.00
_cell.angle_gamma   90.00
#
_symmetry.space_group_name_H-M   'P 1'
#
loop_
_entity.id
_entity.type
_entity.pdbx_description
1 polymer ?
#
loop_
_entity_poly.entity_id
_entity_poly.type
_entity_poly.pdbx_seq_one_letter_code
_entity_poly.pdbx_strand_id
1 'polypeptide(L)'
;MAGAADNAAPTASVPEESPAEYLTRFWRNNASSFMRWFLALPYAGQVSLLRNASPDIPLSYDPKESRPQASQLLAPELTLKALLEENGKVLLRLMNARATKTDQCSRHDLLYLVSLRATGTMPTFSGETFKHVSLAFIDLADPEHNVQSLLPSASPDLIEEKKNLIKQGKLMEADVWLTLQMRQQVILTLLTNVAHTFETMFLKQVMVGEVSAAEVGCRFCGSSTRKEEGVETATTLLRCACEAAFYCCKDHQVEDWTNHKASCKTIRKEKAAVEKQEAN
;
A
#
# COMPACT_ATOMS: atom_id res chain seq x y z
N MET A 1 -0.88 -63.47 1.52
CA MET A 1 -0.92 -62.30 0.62
C MET A 1 -0.58 -61.09 1.47
N ALA A 2 0.68 -60.64 1.40
CA ALA A 2 1.23 -59.58 2.23
C ALA A 2 0.75 -58.20 1.75
N GLY A 3 0.31 -57.36 2.69
CA GLY A 3 -0.02 -55.96 2.44
C GLY A 3 1.26 -55.12 2.41
N ALA A 4 1.47 -54.39 1.31
CA ALA A 4 2.48 -53.37 1.21
C ALA A 4 1.96 -52.09 1.88
N ALA A 5 2.59 -51.68 2.97
CA ALA A 5 2.42 -50.35 3.55
C ALA A 5 3.41 -49.41 2.87
N ASP A 6 2.89 -48.46 2.08
CA ASP A 6 3.68 -47.37 1.51
C ASP A 6 4.07 -46.40 2.63
N ASN A 7 5.33 -46.48 3.06
CA ASN A 7 5.98 -45.47 3.88
C ASN A 7 6.38 -44.27 3.00
N ALA A 8 5.45 -43.33 2.80
CA ALA A 8 5.79 -42.03 2.27
C ALA A 8 6.47 -41.19 3.36
N ALA A 9 7.73 -40.83 3.13
CA ALA A 9 8.49 -39.92 4.00
C ALA A 9 7.84 -38.52 4.02
N PRO A 10 7.89 -37.80 5.16
CA PRO A 10 7.34 -36.46 5.24
C PRO A 10 8.15 -35.51 4.35
N THR A 11 7.50 -34.98 3.32
CA THR A 11 8.02 -33.85 2.53
C THR A 11 8.25 -32.67 3.47
N ALA A 12 9.50 -32.27 3.65
CA ALA A 12 9.85 -31.07 4.40
C ALA A 12 9.10 -29.88 3.80
N SER A 13 8.22 -29.26 4.59
CA SER A 13 7.50 -28.06 4.20
C SER A 13 8.52 -26.95 3.97
N VAL A 14 8.58 -26.42 2.75
CA VAL A 14 9.33 -25.19 2.46
C VAL A 14 8.79 -24.10 3.40
N PRO A 15 9.65 -23.36 4.12
CA PRO A 15 9.20 -22.27 4.98
C PRO A 15 8.37 -21.28 4.16
N GLU A 16 7.18 -20.95 4.65
CA GLU A 16 6.32 -19.95 4.02
C GLU A 16 7.02 -18.59 4.09
N GLU A 17 7.28 -17.97 2.93
CA GLU A 17 7.94 -16.65 2.85
C GLU A 17 7.04 -15.60 3.51
N SER A 18 7.59 -14.79 4.43
CA SER A 18 6.80 -13.73 5.07
C SER A 18 6.41 -12.63 4.06
N PRO A 19 5.32 -11.88 4.29
CA PRO A 19 4.91 -10.79 3.39
C PRO A 19 6.01 -9.73 3.15
N ALA A 20 6.83 -9.44 4.17
CA ALA A 20 7.93 -8.50 4.06
C ALA A 20 9.09 -9.04 3.19
N GLU A 21 9.43 -10.32 3.36
CA GLU A 21 10.45 -10.99 2.53
C GLU A 21 9.97 -11.07 1.08
N TYR A 22 8.72 -11.47 0.86
CA TYR A 22 8.10 -11.49 -0.47
C TYR A 22 8.16 -10.13 -1.14
N LEU A 23 7.75 -9.06 -0.45
CA LEU A 23 7.78 -7.71 -1.01
C LEU A 23 9.21 -7.26 -1.34
N THR A 24 10.17 -7.60 -0.49
CA THR A 24 11.60 -7.32 -0.70
C THR A 24 12.13 -8.04 -1.94
N ARG A 25 11.88 -9.34 -2.05
CA ARG A 25 12.23 -10.19 -3.20
C ARG A 25 11.60 -9.65 -4.49
N PHE A 26 10.30 -9.39 -4.44
CA PHE A 26 9.54 -8.82 -5.55
C PHE A 26 10.18 -7.52 -6.03
N TRP A 27 10.39 -6.57 -5.12
CA TRP A 27 10.88 -5.23 -5.48
C TRP A 27 12.28 -5.31 -6.06
N ARG A 28 13.18 -6.09 -5.46
CA ARG A 28 14.55 -6.29 -5.96
C ARG A 28 14.58 -6.78 -7.41
N ASN A 29 13.67 -7.69 -7.76
CA ASN A 29 13.67 -8.33 -9.07
C ASN A 29 12.86 -7.56 -10.12
N ASN A 30 11.81 -6.86 -9.70
CA ASN A 30 10.78 -6.34 -10.61
C ASN A 30 10.55 -4.83 -10.55
N ALA A 31 11.21 -4.08 -9.65
CA ALA A 31 10.90 -2.66 -9.43
C ALA A 31 10.85 -1.84 -10.73
N SER A 32 11.88 -1.93 -11.57
CA SER A 32 11.94 -1.15 -12.82
C SER A 32 10.79 -1.48 -13.78
N SER A 33 10.48 -2.76 -13.96
CA SER A 33 9.38 -3.23 -14.82
C SER A 33 8.02 -2.84 -14.26
N PHE A 34 7.81 -3.07 -12.96
CA PHE A 34 6.60 -2.71 -12.25
C PHE A 34 6.32 -1.21 -12.29
N MET A 35 7.34 -0.37 -12.00
CA MET A 35 7.19 1.08 -12.04
C MET A 35 6.80 1.57 -13.45
N ARG A 36 7.47 1.07 -14.49
CA ARG A 36 7.15 1.44 -15.88
C ARG A 36 5.73 1.03 -16.25
N TRP A 37 5.36 -0.20 -15.94
CA TRP A 37 4.02 -0.75 -16.20
C TRP A 37 2.94 0.06 -15.46
N PHE A 38 3.08 0.23 -14.15
CA PHE A 38 2.09 0.91 -13.32
C PHE A 38 1.90 2.38 -13.71
N LEU A 39 2.98 3.11 -14.01
CA LEU A 39 2.91 4.50 -14.45
C LEU A 39 2.36 4.67 -15.87
N ALA A 40 2.42 3.62 -16.70
CA ALA A 40 1.83 3.61 -18.03
C ALA A 40 0.32 3.30 -18.01
N LEU A 41 -0.21 2.74 -16.92
CA LEU A 41 -1.64 2.50 -16.79
C LEU A 41 -2.43 3.83 -16.83
N PRO A 42 -3.60 3.86 -17.51
CA PRO A 42 -4.62 4.88 -17.29
C PRO A 42 -4.97 4.99 -15.79
N TYR A 43 -5.47 6.15 -15.34
CA TYR A 43 -5.88 6.33 -13.94
C TYR A 43 -6.93 5.29 -13.53
N ALA A 44 -7.90 4.98 -14.41
CA ALA A 44 -8.85 3.88 -14.20
C ALA A 44 -8.17 2.53 -13.96
N GLY A 45 -7.09 2.23 -14.68
CA GLY A 45 -6.29 1.01 -14.50
C GLY A 45 -5.55 0.99 -13.17
N GLN A 46 -4.98 2.12 -12.74
CA GLN A 46 -4.35 2.24 -11.42
C GLN A 46 -5.36 2.07 -10.28
N VAL A 47 -6.54 2.68 -10.40
CA VAL A 47 -7.65 2.50 -9.45
C VAL A 47 -8.11 1.05 -9.41
N SER A 48 -8.30 0.41 -10.57
CA SER A 48 -8.72 -0.98 -10.66
C SER A 48 -7.69 -1.91 -10.00
N LEU A 49 -6.39 -1.67 -10.21
CA LEU A 49 -5.34 -2.43 -9.55
C LEU A 49 -5.43 -2.32 -8.02
N LEU A 50 -5.57 -1.10 -7.49
CA LEU A 50 -5.67 -0.89 -6.04
C LEU A 50 -6.94 -1.49 -5.45
N ARG A 51 -8.08 -1.43 -6.15
CA ARG A 51 -9.33 -2.06 -5.71
C ARG A 51 -9.30 -3.58 -5.80
N ASN A 52 -8.57 -4.15 -6.77
CA ASN A 52 -8.35 -5.59 -6.80
C ASN A 52 -7.49 -6.05 -5.61
N ALA A 53 -6.52 -5.23 -5.20
CA ALA A 53 -5.68 -5.52 -4.03
C ALA A 53 -6.40 -5.30 -2.69
N SER A 54 -7.34 -4.35 -2.63
CA SER A 54 -8.18 -4.04 -1.48
C SER A 54 -9.53 -3.45 -1.94
N PRO A 55 -10.59 -4.28 -2.07
CA PRO A 55 -11.88 -3.84 -2.59
C PRO A 55 -12.50 -2.66 -1.84
N ASP A 56 -12.33 -2.66 -0.51
CA ASP A 56 -12.88 -1.65 0.40
C ASP A 56 -11.90 -0.49 0.70
N ILE A 57 -10.91 -0.26 -0.18
CA ILE A 57 -9.96 0.84 0.01
C ILE A 57 -10.69 2.20 0.07
N PRO A 58 -10.51 3.00 1.13
CA PRO A 58 -11.17 4.29 1.23
C PRO A 58 -10.76 5.25 0.12
N LEU A 59 -11.69 6.09 -0.34
CA LEU A 59 -11.40 7.09 -1.37
C LEU A 59 -10.43 8.16 -0.86
N SER A 60 -10.67 8.65 0.36
CA SER A 60 -9.88 9.69 1.01
C SER A 60 -9.99 9.58 2.53
N TYR A 61 -9.10 10.29 3.22
CA TYR A 61 -9.13 10.46 4.67
C TYR A 61 -9.26 11.95 4.98
N ASP A 62 -10.23 12.32 5.82
CA ASP A 62 -10.38 13.68 6.36
C ASP A 62 -9.99 13.68 7.85
N PRO A 63 -8.85 14.30 8.23
CA PRO A 63 -8.45 14.41 9.63
C PRO A 63 -9.43 15.22 10.49
N LYS A 64 -10.33 16.00 9.88
CA LYS A 64 -11.33 16.81 10.58
C LYS A 64 -12.65 16.07 10.82
N GLU A 65 -12.78 14.85 10.30
CA GLU A 65 -13.96 14.03 10.57
C GLU A 65 -14.10 13.79 12.08
N SER A 66 -15.31 13.95 12.61
CA SER A 66 -15.53 13.88 14.06
C SER A 66 -15.35 12.47 14.63
N ARG A 67 -15.53 11.44 13.80
CA ARG A 67 -15.42 10.02 14.15
C ARG A 67 -14.81 9.24 12.97
N PRO A 68 -13.52 9.41 12.69
CA PRO A 68 -12.86 8.64 11.64
C PRO A 68 -12.90 7.15 11.98
N GLN A 69 -12.98 6.30 10.96
CA GLN A 69 -12.97 4.86 11.18
C GLN A 69 -11.61 4.41 11.74
N ALA A 70 -11.61 3.34 12.55
CA ALA A 70 -10.39 2.79 13.12
C ALA A 70 -9.36 2.41 12.04
N SER A 71 -9.81 1.92 10.88
CA SER A 71 -8.96 1.62 9.71
C SER A 71 -8.25 2.85 9.16
N GLN A 72 -8.94 3.99 9.11
CA GLN A 72 -8.38 5.26 8.63
C GLN A 72 -7.41 5.88 9.63
N LEU A 73 -7.64 5.69 10.94
CA LEU A 73 -6.65 6.04 11.97
C LEU A 73 -5.47 5.07 11.99
N LEU A 74 -5.70 3.80 11.66
CA LEU A 74 -4.64 2.81 11.66
C LEU A 74 -3.67 3.03 10.50
N ALA A 75 -4.17 3.36 9.31
CA ALA A 75 -3.39 3.48 8.08
C ALA A 75 -3.91 4.61 7.16
N PRO A 76 -3.79 5.89 7.56
CA PRO A 76 -4.33 7.03 6.82
C PRO A 76 -3.74 7.19 5.41
N GLU A 77 -2.55 6.64 5.16
CA GLU A 77 -1.92 6.64 3.84
C GLU A 77 -2.59 5.68 2.85
N LEU A 78 -3.38 4.71 3.31
CA LEU A 78 -4.02 3.70 2.46
C LEU A 78 -5.38 4.17 1.96
N THR A 79 -5.35 5.27 1.21
CA THR A 79 -6.53 5.77 0.49
C THR A 79 -6.23 5.89 -0.99
N LEU A 80 -7.24 5.77 -1.85
CA LEU A 80 -7.04 5.94 -3.30
C LEU A 80 -6.41 7.29 -3.61
N LYS A 81 -6.91 8.37 -2.98
CA LYS A 81 -6.38 9.72 -3.18
C LYS A 81 -4.90 9.82 -2.79
N ALA A 82 -4.50 9.26 -1.65
CA ALA A 82 -3.12 9.33 -1.18
C ALA A 82 -2.19 8.47 -2.05
N LEU A 83 -2.57 7.23 -2.34
CA LEU A 83 -1.74 6.30 -3.11
C LEU A 83 -1.55 6.72 -4.56
N LEU A 84 -2.59 7.33 -5.17
CA LEU A 84 -2.57 7.79 -6.56
C LEU A 84 -2.09 9.24 -6.72
N GLU A 85 -1.70 9.90 -5.63
CA GLU A 85 -1.10 11.23 -5.68
C GLU A 85 0.18 11.20 -6.53
N GLU A 86 0.43 12.32 -7.22
CA GLU A 86 1.54 12.45 -8.17
C GLU A 86 1.54 11.36 -9.26
N ASN A 87 0.37 10.98 -9.78
CA ASN A 87 0.21 9.92 -10.78
C ASN A 87 0.70 8.55 -10.25
N GLY A 88 0.37 8.22 -9.00
CA GLY A 88 0.73 6.94 -8.39
C GLY A 88 2.16 6.84 -7.88
N LYS A 89 2.97 7.91 -7.95
CA LYS A 89 4.34 7.90 -7.43
C LYS A 89 4.38 7.69 -5.92
N VAL A 90 3.35 8.11 -5.18
CA VAL A 90 3.27 7.88 -3.73
C VAL A 90 3.20 6.38 -3.40
N LEU A 91 2.36 5.61 -4.10
CA LEU A 91 2.34 4.14 -3.97
C LEU A 91 3.74 3.53 -4.21
N LEU A 92 4.43 3.96 -5.28
CA LEU A 92 5.75 3.44 -5.61
C LEU A 92 6.79 3.74 -4.53
N ARG A 93 6.76 4.94 -3.94
CA ARG A 93 7.62 5.29 -2.79
C ARG A 93 7.30 4.44 -1.57
N LEU A 94 6.01 4.21 -1.30
CA LEU A 94 5.58 3.37 -0.18
C LEU A 94 6.07 1.93 -0.36
N MET A 95 5.88 1.34 -1.54
CA MET A 95 6.40 0.00 -1.87
C MET A 95 7.92 -0.05 -1.72
N ASN A 96 8.64 0.91 -2.29
CA ASN A 96 10.09 0.96 -2.17
C ASN A 96 10.55 1.08 -0.71
N ALA A 97 9.93 1.97 0.07
CA ALA A 97 10.28 2.16 1.48
C ALA A 97 10.05 0.87 2.28
N ARG A 98 8.90 0.22 2.10
CA ARG A 98 8.58 -1.05 2.78
C ARG A 98 9.47 -2.21 2.34
N ALA A 99 9.93 -2.22 1.09
CA ALA A 99 10.81 -3.26 0.56
C ALA A 99 12.31 -3.05 0.89
N THR A 100 12.75 -1.82 1.16
CA THR A 100 14.19 -1.50 1.28
C THR A 100 14.59 -0.87 2.62
N LYS A 101 13.62 -0.41 3.42
CA LYS A 101 13.84 0.38 4.64
C LYS A 101 12.94 -0.08 5.79
N THR A 102 12.76 -1.39 5.95
CA THR A 102 11.84 -2.01 6.92
C THR A 102 11.99 -1.46 8.34
N ASP A 103 13.22 -1.30 8.83
CA ASP A 103 13.48 -0.79 10.19
C ASP A 103 13.06 0.68 10.34
N GLN A 104 13.32 1.51 9.33
CA GLN A 104 12.92 2.92 9.34
C GLN A 104 11.41 3.07 9.28
N CYS A 105 10.74 2.26 8.45
CA CYS A 105 9.29 2.20 8.39
C CYS A 105 8.68 1.77 9.72
N SER A 106 9.24 0.74 10.37
CA SER A 106 8.78 0.26 11.68
C SER A 106 8.91 1.33 12.76
N ARG A 107 10.03 2.06 12.77
CA ARG A 107 10.22 3.20 13.67
C ARG A 107 9.21 4.32 13.42
N HIS A 108 8.94 4.64 12.17
CA HIS A 108 7.96 5.67 11.81
C HIS A 108 6.53 5.26 12.20
N ASP A 109 6.17 3.99 12.01
CA ASP A 109 4.88 3.46 12.45
C ASP A 109 4.72 3.55 13.96
N LEU A 110 5.76 3.19 14.72
CA LEU A 110 5.73 3.32 16.18
C LEU A 110 5.57 4.78 16.62
N LEU A 111 6.32 5.71 16.03
CA LEU A 111 6.18 7.14 16.35
C LEU A 111 4.77 7.66 16.06
N TYR A 112 4.18 7.22 14.94
CA TYR A 112 2.80 7.56 14.60
C TYR A 112 1.82 7.05 15.66
N LEU A 113 1.94 5.78 16.08
CA LEU A 113 1.05 5.21 17.09
C LEU A 113 1.23 5.81 18.48
N VAL A 114 2.46 6.14 18.87
CA VAL A 114 2.73 6.89 20.11
C VAL A 114 2.03 8.25 20.09
N SER A 115 2.00 8.93 18.93
CA SER A 115 1.27 10.20 18.80
C SER A 115 -0.24 10.03 18.97
N LEU A 116 -0.84 8.99 18.36
CA LEU A 116 -2.26 8.68 18.52
C LEU A 116 -2.59 8.28 19.96
N ARG A 117 -1.70 7.55 20.64
CA ARG A 117 -1.89 7.15 22.04
C ARG A 117 -1.87 8.37 22.95
N ALA A 118 -0.94 9.29 22.73
CA ALA A 118 -0.85 10.55 23.49
C ALA A 118 -2.11 11.42 23.33
N THR A 119 -2.77 11.37 22.18
CA THR A 119 -4.04 12.09 21.93
C THR A 119 -5.29 11.29 22.31
N GLY A 120 -5.14 10.05 22.79
CA GLY A 120 -6.27 9.18 23.14
C GLY A 120 -7.10 8.71 21.95
N THR A 121 -6.55 8.78 20.73
CA THR A 121 -7.23 8.41 19.48
C THR A 121 -6.70 7.13 18.85
N MET A 122 -5.71 6.47 19.47
CA MET A 122 -5.18 5.21 18.96
C MET A 122 -6.26 4.12 19.01
N PRO A 123 -6.56 3.45 17.88
CA PRO A 123 -7.45 2.30 17.91
C PRO A 123 -6.81 1.17 18.72
N THR A 124 -7.62 0.51 19.56
CA THR A 124 -7.21 -0.64 20.36
C THR A 124 -7.80 -1.92 19.77
N PHE A 125 -6.97 -2.95 19.66
CA PHE A 125 -7.35 -4.25 19.08
C PHE A 125 -7.41 -5.37 20.13
N SER A 126 -7.07 -5.08 21.39
CA SER A 126 -7.18 -6.02 22.51
C SER A 126 -8.62 -6.26 22.97
N GLY A 127 -9.58 -5.43 22.53
CA GLY A 127 -10.98 -5.53 22.93
C GLY A 127 -11.14 -5.46 24.46
N GLU A 128 -11.64 -6.54 25.05
CA GLU A 128 -11.85 -6.67 26.49
C GLU A 128 -10.64 -7.28 27.22
N THR A 129 -9.66 -7.83 26.50
CA THR A 129 -8.59 -8.69 27.06
C THR A 129 -7.77 -7.98 28.14
N PHE A 130 -7.51 -6.67 27.98
CA PHE A 130 -6.72 -5.91 28.95
C PHE A 130 -7.56 -5.05 29.91
N LYS A 131 -8.89 -5.19 29.92
CA LYS A 131 -9.73 -4.36 30.80
C LYS A 131 -9.55 -4.62 32.28
N HIS A 132 -9.10 -5.81 32.64
CA HIS A 132 -8.97 -6.24 34.05
C HIS A 132 -7.53 -6.26 34.54
N VAL A 133 -6.57 -5.72 33.79
CA VAL A 133 -5.17 -5.64 34.18
C VAL A 133 -4.76 -4.19 34.41
N SER A 134 -3.82 -3.96 35.32
CA SER A 134 -3.28 -2.63 35.58
C SER A 134 -2.30 -2.16 34.51
N LEU A 135 -1.57 -3.11 33.91
CA LEU A 135 -0.61 -2.85 32.84
C LEU A 135 -0.40 -4.13 32.03
N ALA A 136 -0.57 -4.07 30.71
CA ALA A 136 -0.14 -5.12 29.79
C ALA A 136 1.03 -4.60 28.95
N PHE A 137 2.09 -5.39 28.82
CA PHE A 137 3.31 -4.99 28.13
C PHE A 137 4.01 -6.18 27.49
N ILE A 138 4.93 -5.88 26.58
CA ILE A 138 5.81 -6.83 25.91
C ILE A 138 7.25 -6.42 26.17
N ASP A 139 8.10 -7.41 26.41
CA ASP A 139 9.55 -7.23 26.44
C ASP A 139 10.09 -7.26 25.00
N LEU A 140 10.74 -6.18 24.58
CA LEU A 140 11.29 -6.10 23.22
C LEU A 140 12.56 -6.94 23.04
N ALA A 141 13.13 -7.47 24.12
CA ALA A 141 14.22 -8.44 24.08
C ALA A 141 13.72 -9.89 24.02
N ASP A 142 12.43 -10.14 24.28
CA ASP A 142 11.84 -11.48 24.16
C ASP A 142 11.61 -11.83 22.67
N PRO A 143 12.30 -12.85 22.13
CA PRO A 143 12.13 -13.23 20.72
C PRO A 143 10.71 -13.69 20.39
N GLU A 144 9.98 -14.23 21.36
CA GLU A 144 8.59 -14.66 21.18
C GLU A 144 7.58 -13.52 21.38
N HIS A 145 8.03 -12.38 21.91
CA HIS A 145 7.21 -11.21 22.18
C HIS A 145 5.93 -11.54 22.98
N ASN A 146 6.05 -12.40 24.01
CA ASN A 146 4.92 -12.82 24.80
C ASN A 146 4.31 -11.64 25.57
N VAL A 147 2.97 -11.53 25.54
CA VAL A 147 2.25 -10.52 26.31
C VAL A 147 2.32 -10.84 27.80
N GLN A 148 2.88 -9.93 28.57
CA GLN A 148 2.92 -9.97 30.03
C GLN A 148 1.92 -8.98 30.61
N SER A 149 1.40 -9.27 31.80
CA SER A 149 0.46 -8.36 32.46
C SER A 149 0.62 -8.33 33.97
N LEU A 150 0.32 -7.16 34.55
CA LEU A 150 0.21 -6.94 35.98
C LEU A 150 -1.26 -6.86 36.37
N LEU A 151 -1.67 -7.68 37.33
CA LEU A 151 -3.02 -7.65 37.90
C LEU A 151 -3.22 -6.40 38.77
N PRO A 152 -4.48 -6.02 39.08
CA PRO A 152 -4.79 -4.93 40.02
C PRO A 152 -4.21 -5.10 41.42
N SER A 153 -3.83 -6.32 41.80
CA SER A 153 -3.16 -6.63 43.07
C SER A 153 -1.65 -6.35 43.05
N ALA A 154 -1.05 -5.99 41.92
CA ALA A 154 0.37 -5.67 41.83
C ALA A 154 0.71 -4.41 42.65
N SER A 155 1.89 -4.37 43.24
CA SER A 155 2.32 -3.23 44.04
C SER A 155 2.49 -1.96 43.18
N PRO A 156 2.20 -0.76 43.71
CA PRO A 156 2.42 0.49 42.98
C PRO A 156 3.86 0.67 42.49
N ASP A 157 4.83 0.25 43.30
CA ASP A 157 6.26 0.34 42.96
C ASP A 157 6.62 -0.50 41.73
N LEU A 158 6.08 -1.72 41.62
CA LEU A 158 6.30 -2.59 40.47
C LEU A 158 5.64 -2.01 39.21
N ILE A 159 4.44 -1.44 39.34
CA ILE A 159 3.76 -0.79 38.21
C ILE A 159 4.57 0.40 37.71
N GLU A 160 5.09 1.24 38.61
CA GLU A 160 5.90 2.39 38.25
C GLU A 160 7.26 1.99 37.65
N GLU A 161 7.89 0.93 38.17
CA GLU A 161 9.09 0.33 37.58
C GLU A 161 8.84 -0.06 36.11
N LYS A 162 7.76 -0.80 35.81
CA LYS A 162 7.44 -1.21 34.44
C LYS A 162 7.10 -0.01 33.55
N LYS A 163 6.37 0.99 34.04
CA LYS A 163 6.13 2.25 33.31
C LYS A 163 7.44 2.97 32.98
N ASN A 164 8.42 2.98 33.89
CA ASN A 164 9.72 3.58 33.63
C ASN A 164 10.52 2.80 32.57
N LEU A 165 10.43 1.47 32.55
CA LEU A 165 11.02 0.66 31.48
C LEU A 165 10.35 0.92 30.12
N ILE A 166 9.04 1.19 30.09
CA ILE A 166 8.32 1.61 28.87
C ILE A 166 8.83 2.97 28.39
N LYS A 167 8.97 3.96 29.29
CA LYS A 167 9.53 5.28 28.96
C LYS A 167 10.97 5.19 28.42
N GLN A 168 11.75 4.20 28.88
CA GLN A 168 13.10 3.90 28.40
C GLN A 168 13.12 3.14 27.06
N GLY A 169 11.97 2.70 26.55
CA GLY A 169 11.88 1.90 25.33
C GLY A 169 12.39 0.46 25.47
N LYS A 170 12.48 -0.06 26.70
CA LYS A 170 12.82 -1.48 26.97
C LYS A 170 11.61 -2.38 26.92
N LEU A 171 10.47 -1.86 27.35
CA LEU A 171 9.16 -2.51 27.25
C LEU A 171 8.26 -1.68 26.33
N MET A 172 7.23 -2.31 25.78
CA MET A 172 6.19 -1.64 25.01
C MET A 172 4.82 -2.00 25.58
N GLU A 173 3.91 -1.03 25.67
CA GLU A 173 2.53 -1.32 26.06
C GLU A 173 1.90 -2.29 25.04
N ALA A 174 1.24 -3.34 25.51
CA ALA A 174 0.77 -4.43 24.66
C ALA A 174 -0.21 -3.94 23.57
N ASP A 175 -1.06 -2.97 23.89
CA ASP A 175 -1.94 -2.33 22.90
C ASP A 175 -1.17 -1.58 21.81
N VAL A 176 -0.08 -0.89 22.14
CA VAL A 176 0.74 -0.21 21.12
C VAL A 176 1.35 -1.24 20.19
N TRP A 177 1.88 -2.32 20.76
CA TRP A 177 2.50 -3.38 19.98
C TRP A 177 1.48 -4.08 19.07
N LEU A 178 0.30 -4.46 19.58
CA LEU A 178 -0.75 -5.08 18.77
C LEU A 178 -1.19 -4.16 17.63
N THR A 179 -1.39 -2.86 17.92
CA THR A 179 -1.73 -1.88 16.90
C THR A 179 -0.61 -1.69 15.88
N LEU A 180 0.65 -1.76 16.30
CA LEU A 180 1.82 -1.73 15.41
C LEU A 180 1.84 -2.92 14.47
N GLN A 181 1.66 -4.14 14.99
CA GLN A 181 1.58 -5.35 14.17
C GLN A 181 0.43 -5.27 13.17
N MET A 182 -0.75 -4.84 13.61
CA MET A 182 -1.92 -4.68 12.74
C MET A 182 -1.66 -3.66 11.62
N ARG A 183 -1.10 -2.50 11.95
CA ARG A 183 -0.74 -1.46 10.96
C ARG A 183 0.24 -1.99 9.92
N GLN A 184 1.32 -2.65 10.37
CA GLN A 184 2.33 -3.21 9.48
C GLN A 184 1.74 -4.29 8.58
N GLN A 185 0.94 -5.19 9.14
CA GLN A 185 0.28 -6.26 8.40
C GLN A 185 -0.67 -5.72 7.33
N VAL A 186 -1.52 -4.74 7.66
CA VAL A 186 -2.46 -4.14 6.70
C VAL A 186 -1.71 -3.49 5.54
N ILE A 187 -0.66 -2.72 5.82
CA ILE A 187 0.15 -2.07 4.79
C ILE A 187 0.85 -3.12 3.92
N LEU A 188 1.54 -4.09 4.53
CA LEU A 188 2.24 -5.13 3.78
C LEU A 188 1.27 -5.93 2.91
N THR A 189 0.13 -6.35 3.46
CA THR A 189 -0.90 -7.13 2.73
C THR A 189 -1.36 -6.41 1.46
N LEU A 190 -1.65 -5.10 1.54
CA LEU A 190 -2.03 -4.33 0.36
C LEU A 190 -0.90 -4.36 -0.69
N LEU A 191 0.34 -4.07 -0.28
CA LEU A 191 1.46 -3.95 -1.20
C LEU A 191 1.84 -5.31 -1.81
N THR A 192 1.74 -6.40 -1.04
CA THR A 192 1.94 -7.76 -1.55
C THR A 192 0.84 -8.14 -2.53
N ASN A 193 -0.42 -7.77 -2.28
CA ASN A 193 -1.53 -8.02 -3.21
C ASN A 193 -1.37 -7.25 -4.53
N VAL A 194 -0.90 -6.00 -4.47
CA VAL A 194 -0.55 -5.20 -5.65
C VAL A 194 0.59 -5.87 -6.44
N ALA A 195 1.66 -6.27 -5.76
CA ALA A 195 2.78 -6.97 -6.36
C ALA A 195 2.36 -8.31 -6.99
N HIS A 196 1.53 -9.09 -6.30
CA HIS A 196 1.01 -10.36 -6.77
C HIS A 196 0.13 -10.20 -8.02
N THR A 197 -0.67 -9.13 -8.07
CA THR A 197 -1.50 -8.81 -9.24
C THR A 197 -0.60 -8.53 -10.45
N PHE A 198 0.49 -7.78 -10.28
CA PHE A 198 1.48 -7.61 -11.35
C PHE A 198 2.12 -8.94 -11.76
N GLU A 199 2.64 -9.74 -10.82
CA GLU A 199 3.27 -11.02 -11.19
C GLU A 199 2.27 -11.94 -11.92
N THR A 200 1.01 -11.95 -11.51
CA THR A 200 -0.01 -12.80 -12.11
C THR A 200 -0.42 -12.31 -13.50
N MET A 201 -0.74 -11.02 -13.64
CA MET A 201 -1.24 -10.44 -14.89
C MET A 201 -0.14 -10.19 -15.93
N PHE A 202 1.10 -9.93 -15.48
CA PHE A 202 2.19 -9.53 -16.37
C PHE A 202 3.24 -10.63 -16.57
N LEU A 203 3.55 -11.44 -15.55
CA LEU A 203 4.61 -12.45 -15.65
C LEU A 203 4.08 -13.87 -15.90
N LYS A 204 2.99 -14.27 -15.23
CA LYS A 204 2.47 -15.67 -15.30
C LYS A 204 1.43 -15.87 -16.40
N GLN A 205 0.53 -14.91 -16.58
CA GLN A 205 -0.27 -14.85 -17.81
C GLN A 205 0.67 -14.40 -18.92
N VAL A 206 1.26 -15.37 -19.62
CA VAL A 206 2.01 -15.11 -20.83
C VAL A 206 1.04 -14.43 -21.81
N MET A 207 1.03 -13.10 -21.85
CA MET A 207 0.66 -12.38 -23.06
C MET A 207 1.74 -12.73 -24.09
N VAL A 208 1.59 -13.92 -24.70
CA VAL A 208 2.25 -14.32 -25.95
C VAL A 208 1.61 -13.48 -27.04
N GLY A 209 2.07 -12.26 -27.08
CA GLY A 209 1.70 -11.22 -27.99
C GLY A 209 2.58 -10.09 -27.52
N GLU A 210 3.35 -9.49 -28.43
CA GLU A 210 3.95 -8.20 -28.14
C GLU A 210 2.89 -7.39 -27.38
N VAL A 211 3.23 -6.84 -26.22
CA VAL A 211 2.48 -5.68 -25.72
C VAL A 211 2.82 -4.55 -26.70
N SER A 212 2.34 -4.69 -27.94
CA SER A 212 2.53 -3.79 -29.05
C SER A 212 1.63 -2.61 -28.74
N ALA A 213 2.21 -1.65 -28.04
CA ALA A 213 1.55 -0.51 -27.42
C ALA A 213 0.55 -0.92 -26.34
N ALA A 214 0.71 -0.37 -25.13
CA ALA A 214 -0.43 -0.22 -24.24
C ALA A 214 -1.55 0.45 -25.06
N GLU A 215 -2.67 -0.24 -25.28
CA GLU A 215 -3.79 0.36 -25.99
C GLU A 215 -4.12 1.68 -25.30
N VAL A 216 -3.94 2.76 -26.05
CA VAL A 216 -4.08 4.11 -25.54
C VAL A 216 -5.55 4.31 -25.21
N GLY A 217 -5.90 4.14 -23.93
CA GLY A 217 -7.25 4.32 -23.41
C GLY A 217 -7.47 5.69 -22.79
N CYS A 218 -8.73 6.05 -22.59
CA CYS A 218 -9.11 7.25 -21.86
C CYS A 218 -8.48 7.19 -20.48
N ARG A 219 -7.66 8.18 -20.14
CA ARG A 219 -6.95 8.25 -18.87
C ARG A 219 -7.90 8.19 -17.68
N PHE A 220 -9.07 8.82 -17.79
CA PHE A 220 -10.07 8.86 -16.73
C PHE A 220 -10.87 7.56 -16.56
N CYS A 221 -11.44 7.01 -17.63
CA CYS A 221 -12.36 5.86 -17.55
C CYS A 221 -11.85 4.55 -18.17
N GLY A 222 -10.70 4.58 -18.83
CA GLY A 222 -10.11 3.43 -19.54
C GLY A 222 -10.69 3.16 -20.94
N SER A 223 -11.74 3.85 -21.37
CA SER A 223 -12.38 3.62 -22.69
C SER A 223 -11.40 3.80 -23.84
N SER A 224 -11.28 2.80 -24.71
CA SER A 224 -10.49 2.86 -25.94
C SER A 224 -11.19 3.63 -27.07
N THR A 225 -12.48 3.91 -26.93
CA THR A 225 -13.29 4.64 -27.92
C THR A 225 -13.80 5.97 -27.38
N ARG A 226 -14.02 6.93 -28.28
CA ARG A 226 -14.64 8.22 -27.96
C ARG A 226 -16.14 8.03 -27.71
N LYS A 227 -16.71 8.79 -26.77
CA LYS A 227 -18.17 8.93 -26.62
C LYS A 227 -18.63 10.11 -27.46
N GLU A 228 -19.07 9.88 -28.69
CA GLU A 228 -19.88 10.83 -29.45
C GLU A 228 -21.26 10.21 -29.67
N GLU A 229 -22.33 10.99 -29.41
CA GLU A 229 -23.69 10.59 -29.74
C GLU A 229 -23.84 10.55 -31.27
N GLY A 230 -23.95 9.33 -31.84
CA GLY A 230 -24.45 9.15 -33.20
C GLY A 230 -23.46 8.79 -34.31
N VAL A 231 -22.21 8.38 -34.03
CA VAL A 231 -21.28 7.91 -35.08
C VAL A 231 -20.56 6.62 -34.66
N GLU A 232 -20.91 5.50 -35.31
CA GLU A 232 -20.36 4.15 -35.07
C GLU A 232 -18.97 3.90 -35.71
N THR A 233 -18.27 4.93 -36.19
CA THR A 233 -16.94 4.76 -36.78
C THR A 233 -15.85 5.30 -35.86
N ALA A 234 -14.82 4.48 -35.66
CA ALA A 234 -13.76 4.63 -34.66
C ALA A 234 -13.10 6.02 -34.71
N THR A 235 -13.51 6.91 -33.79
CA THR A 235 -12.88 8.21 -33.60
C THR A 235 -11.75 8.10 -32.58
N THR A 236 -10.57 8.60 -32.96
CA THR A 236 -9.39 8.70 -32.10
C THR A 236 -9.70 9.49 -30.82
N LEU A 237 -9.21 9.03 -29.68
CA LEU A 237 -9.38 9.72 -28.40
C LEU A 237 -8.88 11.18 -28.43
N LEU A 238 -9.52 12.05 -27.66
CA LEU A 238 -9.09 13.44 -27.47
C LEU A 238 -7.70 13.46 -26.82
N ARG A 239 -6.73 14.07 -27.49
CA ARG A 239 -5.36 14.16 -27.01
C ARG A 239 -5.15 15.42 -26.18
N CYS A 240 -4.48 15.28 -25.05
CA CYS A 240 -4.01 16.42 -24.27
C CYS A 240 -2.88 17.16 -25.00
N ALA A 241 -2.68 18.44 -24.70
CA ALA A 241 -1.58 19.25 -25.25
C ALA A 241 -0.18 18.75 -24.85
N CYS A 242 -0.07 17.88 -23.83
CA CYS A 242 1.19 17.20 -23.49
C CYS A 242 1.42 15.92 -24.29
N GLU A 243 0.43 15.49 -25.09
CA GLU A 243 0.43 14.27 -25.92
C GLU A 243 0.55 12.92 -25.18
N ALA A 244 0.75 12.96 -23.87
CA ALA A 244 0.88 11.79 -22.99
C ALA A 244 -0.44 11.32 -22.34
N ALA A 245 -1.54 12.05 -22.55
CA ALA A 245 -2.85 11.72 -21.99
C ALA A 245 -3.94 11.81 -23.06
N PHE A 246 -4.89 10.88 -23.01
CA PHE A 246 -5.96 10.72 -23.99
C PHE A 246 -7.30 10.59 -23.26
N TYR A 247 -8.38 11.08 -23.86
CA TYR A 247 -9.70 11.13 -23.24
C TYR A 247 -10.81 10.78 -24.22
N CYS A 248 -11.81 10.02 -23.79
CA CYS A 248 -12.95 9.69 -24.65
C CYS A 248 -13.95 10.84 -24.82
N CYS A 249 -13.90 11.86 -23.97
CA CYS A 249 -14.75 13.05 -24.05
C CYS A 249 -14.10 14.23 -23.30
N LYS A 250 -14.63 15.43 -23.50
CA LYS A 250 -14.11 16.65 -22.87
C LYS A 250 -14.32 16.65 -21.35
N ASP A 251 -15.43 16.08 -20.89
CA ASP A 251 -15.76 16.03 -19.46
C ASP A 251 -14.72 15.24 -18.66
N HIS A 252 -14.36 14.05 -19.14
CA HIS A 252 -13.28 13.26 -18.55
C HIS A 252 -11.93 13.98 -18.53
N GLN A 253 -11.64 14.81 -19.54
CA GLN A 253 -10.43 15.65 -19.52
C GLN A 253 -10.51 16.73 -18.43
N VAL A 254 -11.68 17.34 -18.23
CA VAL A 254 -11.91 18.38 -17.21
C VAL A 254 -11.86 17.77 -15.81
N GLU A 255 -12.48 16.61 -15.61
CA GLU A 255 -12.48 15.89 -14.33
C GLU A 255 -11.07 15.45 -13.92
N ASP A 256 -10.30 14.87 -14.87
CA ASP A 256 -8.92 14.47 -14.63
C ASP A 256 -7.95 15.67 -14.56
N TRP A 257 -8.36 16.89 -14.94
CA TRP A 257 -7.45 18.03 -15.05
C TRP A 257 -6.76 18.35 -13.73
N THR A 258 -7.47 18.23 -12.60
CA THR A 258 -6.90 18.46 -11.27
C THR A 258 -5.73 17.52 -10.96
N ASN A 259 -5.79 16.26 -11.43
CA ASN A 259 -4.75 15.26 -11.25
C ASN A 259 -3.66 15.37 -12.32
N HIS A 260 -4.02 15.67 -13.57
CA HIS A 260 -3.10 15.68 -14.69
C HIS A 260 -2.29 16.99 -14.80
N LYS A 261 -2.82 18.15 -14.37
CA LYS A 261 -2.22 19.48 -14.61
C LYS A 261 -0.74 19.58 -14.23
N ALA A 262 -0.33 19.07 -13.07
CA ALA A 262 1.07 19.12 -12.63
C ALA A 262 1.99 18.28 -13.53
N SER A 263 1.56 17.07 -13.87
CA SER A 263 2.27 16.19 -14.80
C SER A 263 2.32 16.78 -16.22
N CYS A 264 1.22 17.37 -16.71
CA CYS A 264 1.12 18.03 -18.01
C CYS A 264 2.15 19.14 -18.17
N LYS A 265 2.29 20.01 -17.15
CA LYS A 265 3.29 21.10 -17.16
C LYS A 265 4.71 20.57 -17.23
N THR A 266 5.00 19.49 -16.50
CA THR A 266 6.33 18.88 -16.44
C THR A 266 6.70 18.24 -17.78
N ILE A 267 5.81 17.41 -18.33
CA ILE A 267 5.99 16.73 -19.63
C ILE A 267 6.21 17.75 -20.75
N ARG A 268 5.42 18.84 -20.78
CA ARG A 268 5.59 19.89 -21.78
C ARG A 268 6.94 20.61 -21.66
N LYS A 269 7.43 20.83 -20.44
CA LYS A 269 8.74 21.44 -20.21
C LYS A 269 9.88 20.53 -20.68
N GLU A 270 9.78 19.23 -20.40
CA GLU A 270 10.75 18.22 -20.82
C GLU A 270 10.77 18.08 -22.34
N LYS A 271 9.59 17.97 -22.98
CA LYS A 271 9.48 17.89 -24.44
C LYS A 271 10.11 19.09 -25.14
N ALA A 272 9.83 20.30 -24.66
CA ALA A 272 10.45 21.53 -25.19
C ALA A 272 11.97 21.60 -24.94
N ALA A 273 12.49 20.93 -23.91
CA ALA A 273 13.93 20.86 -23.66
C ALA A 273 14.62 19.88 -24.62
N VAL A 274 13.98 18.73 -24.90
CA VAL A 274 14.46 17.72 -25.86
C VAL A 274 14.46 18.30 -27.28
N GLU A 275 13.37 18.93 -27.71
CA GLU A 275 13.26 19.57 -29.03
C GLU A 275 14.36 20.64 -29.25
N LYS A 276 14.78 21.34 -28.19
CA LYS A 276 15.89 22.31 -28.25
C LYS A 276 17.27 21.66 -28.31
N GLN A 277 17.42 20.46 -27.75
CA GLN A 277 18.68 19.71 -27.82
C GLN A 277 18.86 19.06 -29.18
N GLU A 278 17.77 18.60 -29.80
CA GLU A 278 17.79 17.99 -31.14
C GLU A 278 17.95 19.02 -32.27
N ALA A 279 17.64 20.29 -32.00
CA ALA A 279 17.78 21.39 -32.96
C ALA A 279 19.17 22.05 -32.99
N ASN A 280 20.08 21.67 -32.07
CA ASN A 280 21.47 22.17 -31.99
C ASN A 280 22.46 21.08 -32.41
#